data_AF-H3GVK5-F1
#
_entry.id   AF-H3GVK5-F1
#
_cell.length_a   1.000
_cell.length_b   1.000
_cell.length_c   1.000
_cell.angle_alpha   90.00
_cell.angle_beta   90.00
_cell.angle_gamma   90.00
#
_symmetry.space_group_name_H-M   'P 1'
#
loop_
_entity.id
_entity.type
_entity.pdbx_description
1 polymer ?
#
loop_
_entity_poly.entity_id
_entity_poly.type
_entity_poly.pdbx_seq_one_letter_code
_entity_poly.pdbx_strand_id
1 'polypeptide(L)'
;MNVEVVRQKLVDGDPDAVLKELVDLYRRAEILHTPQLGRILEALFPVWKGLLHSKLTPQLRATTQNRCRKVLLQILNRLPSNEALRPYVAQLLQLLMEVLQKDNEDNALIALKTLFDLHRNYRPGLRNEVQPFLELVQLMYKNLQTTMKKQFSGPPETHKSSSVSAATTPTAAKAAASPATAAEETSSTTAGSEVSIATSGAGDEPTQSGASAPQAAPSSSSGGAGTTTTAAAPAPSTAASENSGASTAATGGSSETATDEPICSNLESFKTISELPLIIMLLFQCYPSYIESYIPVLVPLMMSALALRAPDTAATTHPSRYLDFLDCQVKTLSFVTYLLRGCANLMRPFQDAICENTVKLLVACPKDAFVLRKDIFVAARHIISTDFRRGFYAQLELLMNDDVLI
;
A
#
# COMPACT_ATOMS: atom_id res chain seq x y z
N MET A 1 32.61 -9.57 14.34
CA MET A 1 32.43 -10.54 13.24
C MET A 1 33.64 -10.46 12.32
N ASN A 2 34.25 -11.59 11.96
CA ASN A 2 35.31 -11.58 10.95
C ASN A 2 34.66 -11.61 9.55
N VAL A 3 34.52 -10.44 8.94
CA VAL A 3 33.77 -10.25 7.69
C VAL A 3 34.38 -11.01 6.53
N GLU A 4 35.72 -11.09 6.45
CA GLU A 4 36.42 -11.81 5.38
C GLU A 4 36.21 -13.33 5.47
N VAL A 5 36.14 -13.88 6.69
CA VAL A 5 35.83 -15.31 6.86
C VAL A 5 34.43 -15.62 6.38
N VAL A 6 33.44 -14.78 6.72
CA VAL A 6 32.07 -14.93 6.23
C VAL A 6 32.03 -14.81 4.71
N ARG A 7 32.72 -13.80 4.15
CA ARG A 7 32.86 -13.60 2.71
C ARG A 7 33.38 -14.85 2.01
N GLN A 8 34.48 -15.43 2.48
CA GLN A 8 35.09 -16.61 1.87
C GLN A 8 34.14 -17.80 1.89
N LYS A 9 33.49 -18.05 3.04
CA LYS A 9 32.54 -19.16 3.18
C LYS A 9 31.32 -19.02 2.27
N LEU A 10 30.84 -17.79 2.06
CA LEU A 10 29.75 -17.51 1.13
C LEU A 10 30.17 -17.76 -0.33
N VAL A 11 31.43 -17.48 -0.68
CA VAL A 11 31.94 -17.67 -2.04
C VAL A 11 32.25 -19.14 -2.33
N ASP A 12 32.87 -19.86 -1.40
CA ASP A 12 33.36 -21.23 -1.66
C ASP A 12 32.41 -22.32 -1.19
N GLY A 13 31.48 -22.00 -0.29
CA GLY A 13 30.60 -22.98 0.34
C GLY A 13 29.64 -23.66 -0.64
N ASP A 14 29.30 -24.90 -0.32
CA ASP A 14 28.14 -25.60 -0.88
C ASP A 14 26.83 -24.96 -0.37
N PRO A 15 25.66 -25.31 -0.93
CA PRO A 15 24.39 -24.69 -0.56
C PRO A 15 24.06 -24.77 0.94
N ASP A 16 24.41 -25.86 1.62
CA ASP A 16 24.14 -26.05 3.05
C ASP A 16 25.06 -25.21 3.94
N ALA A 17 26.35 -25.12 3.60
CA ALA A 17 27.29 -24.24 4.27
C ALA A 17 26.91 -22.76 4.07
N VAL A 18 26.55 -22.37 2.84
CA VAL A 18 26.07 -21.02 2.52
C VAL A 18 24.80 -20.72 3.32
N LEU A 19 23.85 -21.66 3.38
CA LEU A 19 22.62 -21.48 4.16
C LEU A 19 22.94 -21.22 5.63
N LYS A 20 23.81 -22.03 6.22
CA LYS A 20 24.19 -21.90 7.63
C LYS A 20 24.77 -20.52 7.94
N GLU A 21 25.70 -20.04 7.12
CA GLU A 21 26.32 -18.73 7.30
C GLU A 21 25.33 -17.58 7.09
N LEU A 22 24.44 -17.68 6.08
CA LEU A 22 23.38 -16.68 5.87
C LEU A 22 22.40 -16.64 7.04
N VAL A 23 21.97 -17.79 7.55
CA VAL A 23 21.07 -17.85 8.72
C VAL A 23 21.76 -17.28 9.96
N ASP A 24 23.03 -17.59 10.19
CA ASP A 24 23.80 -17.05 11.32
C ASP A 24 23.95 -15.52 11.22
N LEU A 25 24.19 -14.99 10.02
CA LEU A 25 24.22 -13.56 9.76
C LEU A 25 22.85 -12.91 9.99
N TYR A 26 21.77 -13.54 9.53
CA TYR A 26 20.41 -13.05 9.72
C TYR A 26 19.99 -13.00 11.21
N ARG A 27 20.36 -14.01 12.00
CA ARG A 27 20.12 -14.01 13.46
C ARG A 27 20.87 -12.90 14.16
N ARG A 28 22.04 -12.50 13.65
CA ARG A 28 22.89 -11.44 14.20
C ARG A 28 22.70 -10.10 13.49
N ALA A 29 21.57 -9.86 12.83
CA ALA A 29 21.34 -8.68 11.99
C ALA A 29 21.44 -7.33 12.73
N GLU A 30 21.45 -7.32 14.07
CA GLU A 30 21.75 -6.12 14.87
C GLU A 30 23.12 -5.50 14.50
N ILE A 31 24.09 -6.31 14.07
CA ILE A 31 25.40 -5.82 13.61
C ILE A 31 25.29 -4.94 12.35
N LEU A 32 24.19 -5.01 11.60
CA LEU A 32 23.96 -4.17 10.43
C LEU A 32 23.58 -2.73 10.83
N HIS A 33 23.20 -2.51 12.09
CA HIS A 33 22.80 -1.21 12.62
C HIS A 33 23.95 -0.47 13.33
N THR A 34 25.14 -1.06 13.35
CA THR A 34 26.31 -0.48 14.02
C THR A 34 27.13 0.39 13.07
N PRO A 35 28.07 1.20 13.60
CA PRO A 35 29.00 1.98 12.77
C PRO A 35 29.89 1.15 11.83
N GLN A 36 29.93 -0.19 11.99
CA GLN A 36 30.70 -1.07 11.12
C GLN A 36 29.99 -1.40 9.79
N LEU A 37 28.75 -0.96 9.58
CA LEU A 37 27.97 -1.27 8.38
C LEU A 37 28.72 -0.97 7.07
N GLY A 38 29.40 0.18 6.97
CA GLY A 38 30.14 0.54 5.76
C GLY A 38 31.17 -0.53 5.36
N ARG A 39 31.96 -1.01 6.32
CA ARG A 39 32.94 -2.10 6.12
C ARG A 39 32.27 -3.43 5.77
N ILE A 40 31.12 -3.72 6.38
CA ILE A 40 30.36 -4.94 6.08
C ILE A 40 29.85 -4.91 4.64
N LEU A 41 29.28 -3.78 4.21
CA LEU A 41 28.76 -3.61 2.86
C LEU A 41 29.88 -3.68 1.81
N GLU A 42 31.02 -3.04 2.07
CA GLU A 42 32.17 -3.07 1.17
C GLU A 42 32.65 -4.51 0.88
N ALA A 43 32.71 -5.36 1.92
CA ALA A 43 33.16 -6.73 1.77
C ALA A 43 32.07 -7.70 1.26
N LEU A 44 30.83 -7.55 1.73
CA LEU A 44 29.78 -8.55 1.52
C LEU A 44 28.78 -8.19 0.42
N PHE A 45 28.50 -6.91 0.15
CA PHE A 45 27.51 -6.54 -0.86
C PHE A 45 27.86 -7.05 -2.26
N PRO A 46 29.12 -6.99 -2.75
CA PRO A 46 29.49 -7.58 -4.02
C PRO A 46 29.27 -9.11 -4.07
N VAL A 47 29.50 -9.80 -2.95
CA VAL A 47 29.29 -11.25 -2.84
C VAL A 47 27.81 -11.59 -2.82
N TRP A 48 26.98 -10.85 -2.08
CA TRP A 48 25.53 -11.02 -2.07
C TRP A 48 24.93 -10.83 -3.47
N LYS A 49 25.35 -9.78 -4.17
CA LYS A 49 24.98 -9.53 -5.57
C LYS A 49 25.40 -10.70 -6.47
N GLY A 50 26.66 -11.13 -6.38
CA GLY A 50 27.19 -12.25 -7.16
C GLY A 50 26.44 -13.56 -6.90
N LEU A 51 26.12 -13.84 -5.64
CA LEU A 51 25.36 -15.02 -5.23
C LEU A 51 23.97 -15.05 -5.86
N LEU A 52 23.24 -13.94 -5.82
CA LEU A 52 21.88 -13.86 -6.38
C LEU A 52 21.86 -13.98 -7.91
N HIS A 53 22.95 -13.61 -8.60
CA HIS A 53 23.03 -13.70 -10.07
C HIS A 53 23.54 -15.05 -10.57
N SER A 54 24.44 -15.70 -9.84
CA SER A 54 25.16 -16.88 -10.35
C SER A 54 24.76 -18.20 -9.66
N LYS A 55 24.88 -18.26 -8.33
CA LYS A 55 24.73 -19.50 -7.56
C LYS A 55 23.30 -19.75 -7.09
N LEU A 56 22.60 -18.69 -6.67
CA LEU A 56 21.28 -18.76 -6.08
C LEU A 56 20.23 -18.39 -7.13
N THR A 57 20.18 -19.11 -8.25
CA THR A 57 19.18 -18.84 -9.30
C THR A 57 17.74 -18.96 -8.76
N PRO A 58 16.78 -18.20 -9.31
CA PRO A 58 15.38 -18.29 -8.92
C PRO A 58 14.82 -19.71 -9.09
N GLN A 59 14.04 -20.17 -8.12
CA GLN A 59 13.44 -21.49 -8.12
C GLN A 59 12.00 -21.43 -7.59
N LEU A 60 11.13 -22.28 -8.14
CA LEU A 60 9.71 -22.37 -7.79
C LEU A 60 9.42 -23.54 -6.83
N ARG A 61 10.41 -23.95 -6.04
CA ARG A 61 10.31 -25.07 -5.10
C ARG A 61 11.06 -24.77 -3.81
N ALA A 62 10.69 -25.44 -2.72
CA ALA A 62 11.30 -25.29 -1.41
C ALA A 62 12.64 -26.07 -1.30
N THR A 63 13.64 -25.66 -2.08
CA THR A 63 15.00 -26.23 -2.02
C THR A 63 15.88 -25.47 -1.03
N THR A 64 17.02 -26.07 -0.63
CA THR A 64 18.07 -25.37 0.12
C THR A 64 18.53 -24.10 -0.60
N GLN A 65 18.68 -24.14 -1.93
CA GLN A 65 19.11 -22.98 -2.73
C GLN A 65 18.08 -21.84 -2.68
N ASN A 66 16.79 -22.16 -2.81
CA ASN A 66 15.73 -21.16 -2.66
C ASN A 66 15.69 -20.59 -1.23
N ARG A 67 15.93 -21.45 -0.23
CA ARG A 67 16.02 -21.01 1.16
C ARG A 67 17.19 -20.06 1.39
N CYS A 68 18.37 -20.33 0.82
CA CYS A 68 19.50 -19.40 0.83
C CYS A 68 19.12 -18.05 0.22
N ARG A 69 18.47 -18.10 -0.96
CA ARG A 69 18.02 -16.90 -1.68
C ARG A 69 17.05 -16.06 -0.84
N LYS A 70 16.06 -16.71 -0.23
CA LYS A 70 15.07 -16.09 0.67
C LYS A 70 15.74 -15.42 1.87
N VAL A 71 16.62 -16.14 2.58
CA VAL A 71 17.33 -15.60 3.75
C VAL A 71 18.22 -14.42 3.34
N LEU A 72 18.87 -14.48 2.18
CA LEU A 72 19.68 -13.37 1.68
C LEU A 72 18.82 -12.13 1.40
N LEU A 73 17.64 -12.27 0.77
CA LEU A 73 16.71 -11.16 0.59
C LEU A 73 16.21 -10.60 1.94
N GLN A 74 15.99 -11.45 2.95
CA GLN A 74 15.62 -11.00 4.30
C GLN A 74 16.74 -10.21 4.97
N ILE A 75 18.01 -10.56 4.75
CA ILE A 75 19.16 -9.78 5.22
C ILE A 75 19.17 -8.41 4.53
N LEU A 76 18.99 -8.36 3.22
CA LEU A 76 18.92 -7.10 2.46
C LEU A 76 17.78 -6.20 2.94
N ASN A 77 16.62 -6.78 3.25
CA ASN A 77 15.47 -6.07 3.82
C ASN A 77 15.73 -5.52 5.24
N ARG A 78 16.77 -5.97 5.95
CA ARG A 78 17.14 -5.50 7.30
C ARG A 78 18.21 -4.41 7.29
N LEU A 79 18.69 -3.98 6.12
CA LEU A 79 19.69 -2.91 6.03
C LEU A 79 19.06 -1.58 6.46
N PRO A 80 19.67 -0.83 7.41
CA PRO A 80 19.14 0.46 7.83
C PRO A 80 19.31 1.51 6.74
N SER A 81 18.32 2.40 6.63
CA SER A 81 18.40 3.54 5.71
C SER A 81 19.31 4.64 6.28
N ASN A 82 20.62 4.53 6.05
CA ASN A 82 21.63 5.53 6.45
C ASN A 82 22.59 5.87 5.30
N GLU A 83 23.54 6.79 5.56
CA GLU A 83 24.52 7.23 4.56
C GLU A 83 25.47 6.10 4.11
N ALA A 84 25.73 5.09 4.95
CA ALA A 84 26.61 3.98 4.58
C ALA A 84 26.00 3.08 3.48
N LEU A 85 24.67 2.96 3.44
CA LEU A 85 23.96 2.20 2.40
C LEU A 85 23.89 2.95 1.07
N ARG A 86 23.93 4.30 1.10
CA ARG A 86 23.68 5.19 -0.05
C ARG A 86 24.43 4.82 -1.34
N PRO A 87 25.72 4.43 -1.32
CA PRO A 87 26.46 4.05 -2.52
C PRO A 87 25.94 2.77 -3.20
N TYR A 88 25.23 1.92 -2.45
CA TYR A 88 24.76 0.61 -2.90
C TYR A 88 23.29 0.62 -3.33
N VAL A 89 22.53 1.67 -2.99
CA VAL A 89 21.06 1.73 -3.18
C VAL A 89 20.66 1.49 -4.63
N ALA A 90 21.32 2.13 -5.60
CA ALA A 90 20.96 1.97 -7.01
C ALA A 90 21.14 0.51 -7.49
N GLN A 91 22.24 -0.12 -7.09
CA GLN A 91 22.50 -1.53 -7.44
C GLN A 91 21.55 -2.47 -6.70
N LEU A 92 21.20 -2.16 -5.46
CA LEU A 92 20.23 -2.92 -4.69
C LEU A 92 18.85 -2.84 -5.35
N LEU A 93 18.42 -1.65 -5.78
CA LEU A 93 17.12 -1.48 -6.44
C LEU A 93 17.04 -2.25 -7.77
N GLN A 94 18.11 -2.24 -8.57
CA GLN A 94 18.20 -3.05 -9.80
C GLN A 94 18.06 -4.54 -9.50
N LEU A 95 18.77 -5.03 -8.48
CA LEU A 95 18.70 -6.42 -8.05
C LEU A 95 17.27 -6.80 -7.58
N LEU A 96 16.60 -5.91 -6.84
CA LEU A 96 15.21 -6.12 -6.43
C LEU A 96 14.28 -6.16 -7.65
N MET A 97 14.50 -5.29 -8.64
CA MET A 97 13.72 -5.32 -9.88
C MET A 97 13.90 -6.65 -10.64
N GLU A 98 15.11 -7.20 -10.68
CA GLU A 98 15.37 -8.53 -11.27
C GLU A 98 14.63 -9.66 -10.51
N VAL A 99 14.59 -9.59 -9.18
CA VAL A 99 13.80 -10.53 -8.34
C VAL A 99 12.33 -10.45 -8.72
N LEU A 100 11.74 -9.25 -8.78
CA LEU A 100 10.33 -9.09 -9.14
C LEU A 100 10.00 -9.62 -10.55
N GLN A 101 10.94 -9.65 -11.48
CA GLN A 101 10.69 -10.17 -12.82
C GLN A 101 10.77 -11.71 -12.94
N LYS A 102 11.52 -12.38 -12.06
CA LYS A 102 11.93 -13.79 -12.29
C LYS A 102 11.63 -14.74 -11.13
N ASP A 103 11.34 -14.22 -9.93
CA ASP A 103 11.30 -15.03 -8.71
C ASP A 103 9.93 -15.56 -8.33
N ASN A 104 9.90 -16.37 -7.28
CA ASN A 104 8.68 -16.84 -6.65
C ASN A 104 8.01 -15.78 -5.75
N GLU A 105 6.76 -16.04 -5.36
CA GLU A 105 5.94 -15.20 -4.48
C GLU A 105 6.68 -14.77 -3.20
N ASP A 106 7.26 -15.71 -2.45
CA ASP A 106 7.90 -15.43 -1.16
C ASP A 106 9.06 -14.44 -1.27
N ASN A 107 9.92 -14.64 -2.27
CA ASN A 107 11.07 -13.80 -2.52
C ASN A 107 10.65 -12.41 -3.01
N ALA A 108 9.62 -12.35 -3.86
CA ALA A 108 9.09 -11.09 -4.38
C ALA A 108 8.44 -10.23 -3.28
N LEU A 109 7.70 -10.81 -2.35
CA LEU A 109 7.09 -10.06 -1.23
C LEU A 109 8.14 -9.36 -0.36
N ILE A 110 9.27 -10.03 -0.10
CA ILE A 110 10.40 -9.41 0.61
C ILE A 110 11.00 -8.29 -0.23
N ALA A 111 11.17 -8.53 -1.54
CA ALA A 111 11.74 -7.53 -2.45
C ALA A 111 10.86 -6.28 -2.59
N LEU A 112 9.53 -6.44 -2.66
CA LEU A 112 8.57 -5.34 -2.68
C LEU A 112 8.66 -4.47 -1.41
N LYS A 113 8.80 -5.10 -0.23
CA LYS A 113 8.98 -4.38 1.03
C LYS A 113 10.28 -3.58 1.04
N THR A 114 11.39 -4.19 0.64
CA THR A 114 12.67 -3.49 0.55
C THR A 114 12.60 -2.35 -0.47
N LEU A 115 11.97 -2.57 -1.62
CA LEU A 115 11.77 -1.56 -2.66
C LEU A 115 10.98 -0.36 -2.14
N PHE A 116 9.88 -0.61 -1.41
CA PHE A 116 9.09 0.44 -0.76
C PHE A 116 9.97 1.30 0.17
N ASP A 117 10.72 0.66 1.07
CA ASP A 117 11.59 1.36 2.02
C ASP A 117 12.69 2.17 1.33
N LEU A 118 13.29 1.66 0.24
CA LEU A 118 14.29 2.40 -0.52
C LEU A 118 13.71 3.65 -1.17
N HIS A 119 12.56 3.55 -1.85
CA HIS A 119 11.92 4.70 -2.47
C HIS A 119 11.42 5.73 -1.45
N ARG A 120 11.02 5.28 -0.25
CA ARG A 120 10.62 6.17 0.84
C ARG A 120 11.79 7.01 1.36
N ASN A 121 12.99 6.42 1.46
CA ASN A 121 14.13 7.04 2.13
C ASN A 121 15.17 7.69 1.19
N TYR A 122 15.31 7.25 -0.05
CA TYR A 122 16.39 7.67 -0.97
C TYR A 122 15.92 8.44 -2.21
N ARG A 123 14.75 9.11 -2.13
CA ARG A 123 14.23 9.98 -3.21
C ARG A 123 15.04 11.29 -3.35
N PRO A 124 15.16 11.86 -4.55
CA PRO A 124 14.61 11.41 -5.85
C PRO A 124 15.57 10.51 -6.66
N GLY A 125 16.70 10.08 -6.09
CA GLY A 125 17.80 9.43 -6.82
C GLY A 125 17.49 8.08 -7.48
N LEU A 126 16.26 7.58 -7.34
CA LEU A 126 15.83 6.26 -7.80
C LEU A 126 14.79 6.32 -8.93
N ARG A 127 14.63 7.49 -9.57
CA ARG A 127 13.60 7.73 -10.60
C ARG A 127 13.68 6.76 -11.79
N ASN A 128 14.87 6.30 -12.16
CA ASN A 128 15.09 5.46 -13.35
C ASN A 128 14.44 4.08 -13.24
N GLU A 129 14.30 3.55 -12.03
CA GLU A 129 13.70 2.22 -11.77
C GLU A 129 12.18 2.29 -11.57
N VAL A 130 11.60 3.50 -11.51
CA VAL A 130 10.15 3.69 -11.32
C VAL A 130 9.37 3.21 -12.55
N GLN A 131 9.82 3.57 -13.75
CA GLN A 131 9.13 3.19 -14.99
C GLN A 131 9.09 1.67 -15.20
N PRO A 132 10.22 0.92 -15.09
CA PRO A 132 10.19 -0.54 -15.16
C PRO A 132 9.26 -1.20 -14.14
N PHE A 133 9.23 -0.69 -12.90
CA PHE A 133 8.32 -1.20 -11.87
C PHE A 133 6.86 -0.97 -12.26
N LEU A 134 6.51 0.24 -12.70
CA LEU A 134 5.16 0.54 -13.15
C LEU A 134 4.77 -0.35 -14.35
N GLU A 135 5.62 -0.53 -15.35
CA GLU A 135 5.34 -1.45 -16.46
C GLU A 135 5.08 -2.89 -16.00
N LEU A 136 5.82 -3.37 -14.99
CA LEU A 136 5.56 -4.67 -14.37
C LEU A 136 4.17 -4.74 -13.73
N VAL A 137 3.76 -3.70 -12.99
CA VAL A 137 2.42 -3.63 -12.40
C VAL A 137 1.33 -3.71 -13.47
N GLN A 138 1.49 -2.95 -14.55
CA GLN A 138 0.59 -2.99 -15.70
C GLN A 138 0.48 -4.41 -16.29
N LEU A 139 1.61 -5.11 -16.42
CA LEU A 139 1.65 -6.49 -16.92
C LEU A 139 0.88 -7.45 -15.99
N MET A 140 1.08 -7.34 -14.67
CA MET A 140 0.41 -8.19 -13.69
C MET A 140 -1.11 -7.99 -13.71
N TYR A 141 -1.58 -6.74 -13.75
CA TYR A 141 -3.02 -6.46 -13.87
C TYR A 141 -3.61 -6.93 -15.21
N LYS A 142 -2.89 -6.75 -16.33
CA LYS A 142 -3.30 -7.28 -17.65
C LYS A 142 -3.48 -8.81 -17.62
N ASN A 143 -2.60 -9.51 -16.93
CA ASN A 143 -2.60 -10.96 -16.86
C ASN A 143 -3.48 -11.53 -15.74
N LEU A 144 -4.09 -10.70 -14.88
CA LEU A 144 -4.80 -11.15 -13.69
C LEU A 144 -5.92 -12.17 -14.00
N GLN A 145 -6.64 -12.02 -15.12
CA GLN A 145 -7.66 -12.99 -15.52
C GLN A 145 -7.05 -14.36 -15.82
N THR A 146 -5.91 -14.40 -16.50
CA THR A 146 -5.17 -15.63 -16.80
C THR A 146 -4.62 -16.25 -15.52
N THR A 147 -4.03 -15.43 -14.64
CA THR A 147 -3.58 -15.83 -13.31
C THR A 147 -4.70 -16.47 -12.50
N MET A 148 -5.88 -15.86 -12.49
CA MET A 148 -7.06 -16.38 -11.80
C MET A 148 -7.47 -17.75 -12.31
N LYS A 149 -7.57 -17.92 -13.63
CA LYS A 149 -7.90 -19.23 -14.22
C LYS A 149 -6.87 -20.28 -13.85
N LYS A 150 -5.57 -19.94 -13.89
CA LYS A 150 -4.49 -20.87 -13.56
C LYS A 150 -4.52 -21.29 -12.08
N GLN A 151 -4.63 -20.34 -11.16
CA GLN A 151 -4.62 -20.59 -9.71
C GLN A 151 -5.81 -21.44 -9.24
N PHE A 152 -6.96 -21.37 -9.91
CA PHE A 152 -8.14 -22.18 -9.60
C PHE A 152 -8.31 -23.44 -10.47
N SER A 153 -7.38 -23.73 -11.40
CA SER A 153 -7.46 -24.91 -12.28
C SER A 153 -6.82 -26.19 -11.69
N GLY A 154 -6.07 -26.05 -10.60
CA GLY A 154 -5.35 -27.16 -9.96
C GLY A 154 -6.24 -28.06 -9.09
N PRO A 155 -5.68 -29.16 -8.55
CA PRO A 155 -6.40 -29.99 -7.57
C PRO A 155 -6.84 -29.15 -6.36
N PRO A 156 -7.92 -29.53 -5.67
CA PRO A 156 -8.35 -28.84 -4.46
C PRO A 156 -7.23 -28.75 -3.42
N GLU A 157 -7.17 -27.63 -2.70
CA GLU A 157 -6.31 -27.45 -1.55
C GLU A 157 -6.66 -28.50 -0.50
N THR A 158 -5.71 -29.37 -0.19
CA THR A 158 -5.83 -30.25 0.97
C THR A 158 -5.68 -29.37 2.22
N HIS A 159 -6.74 -29.29 3.03
CA HIS A 159 -6.73 -28.56 4.29
C HIS A 159 -5.58 -29.02 5.20
N LYS A 160 -4.42 -28.35 5.11
CA LYS A 160 -3.56 -28.17 6.28
C LYS A 160 -4.04 -26.87 6.91
N SER A 161 -4.77 -27.01 8.00
CA SER A 161 -5.16 -25.92 8.88
C SER A 161 -3.91 -25.16 9.37
N SER A 162 -3.41 -24.20 8.58
CA SER A 162 -2.66 -23.08 9.12
C SER A 162 -3.69 -22.16 9.78
N SER A 163 -3.89 -22.39 11.08
CA SER A 163 -4.70 -21.55 11.96
C SER A 163 -4.39 -20.07 11.72
N VAL A 164 -5.36 -19.34 11.19
CA VAL A 164 -5.39 -17.88 11.28
C VAL A 164 -5.57 -17.54 12.75
N SER A 165 -4.68 -16.71 13.29
CA SER A 165 -4.67 -16.29 14.69
C SER A 165 -6.04 -15.78 15.16
N ALA A 166 -6.66 -16.54 16.05
CA ALA A 166 -7.72 -16.10 16.93
C ALA A 166 -7.09 -15.57 18.24
N ALA A 167 -7.19 -14.25 18.45
CA ALA A 167 -7.21 -13.52 19.74
C ALA A 167 -7.08 -12.03 19.40
N THR A 168 -7.99 -11.13 19.76
CA THR A 168 -8.37 -10.81 21.14
C THR A 168 -9.79 -10.26 21.26
N THR A 169 -10.40 -10.58 22.41
CA THR A 169 -11.69 -10.12 22.93
C THR A 169 -11.70 -8.62 23.32
N PRO A 170 -12.89 -7.99 23.43
CA PRO A 170 -13.05 -6.57 23.74
C PRO A 170 -13.15 -6.32 25.25
N THR A 171 -12.44 -5.29 25.76
CA THR A 171 -12.66 -4.77 27.12
C THR A 171 -13.60 -3.57 27.06
N ALA A 172 -14.63 -3.63 27.90
CA ALA A 172 -15.72 -2.67 28.02
C ALA A 172 -15.34 -1.36 28.74
N ALA A 173 -16.02 -0.29 28.30
CA ALA A 173 -16.51 0.90 28.99
C ALA A 173 -15.87 1.35 30.34
N LYS A 174 -15.52 2.64 30.38
CA LYS A 174 -15.85 3.48 31.55
C LYS A 174 -16.24 4.89 31.13
N ALA A 175 -17.43 5.28 31.57
CA ALA A 175 -18.03 6.60 31.47
C ALA A 175 -17.26 7.65 32.30
N ALA A 176 -17.31 8.90 31.84
CA ALA A 176 -17.21 10.07 32.71
C ALA A 176 -18.04 11.21 32.10
N ALA A 177 -19.09 11.58 32.84
CA ALA A 177 -19.97 12.70 32.57
C ALA A 177 -19.32 14.03 33.00
N SER A 178 -19.62 15.07 32.19
CA SER A 178 -19.98 16.48 32.49
C SER A 178 -19.72 17.08 33.89
N PRO A 179 -19.56 18.43 34.00
CA PRO A 179 -20.77 19.27 33.97
C PRO A 179 -20.67 20.56 33.14
N ALA A 180 -21.80 20.86 32.50
CA ALA A 180 -22.18 22.16 31.97
C ALA A 180 -22.69 23.06 33.11
N THR A 181 -22.35 24.35 33.02
CA THR A 181 -22.84 25.42 33.88
C THR A 181 -24.23 25.87 33.41
N ALA A 182 -25.17 25.96 34.34
CA ALA A 182 -26.51 26.48 34.13
C ALA A 182 -26.54 28.01 34.20
N ALA A 183 -27.39 28.62 33.37
CA ALA A 183 -28.07 29.88 33.66
C ALA A 183 -29.46 29.81 33.02
N GLU A 184 -30.48 29.72 33.87
CA GLU A 184 -31.88 29.96 33.57
C GLU A 184 -32.12 31.46 33.37
N GLU A 185 -33.04 31.84 32.47
CA GLU A 185 -34.13 32.77 32.79
C GLU A 185 -35.22 32.74 31.69
N THR A 186 -36.36 32.14 32.07
CA THR A 186 -37.76 32.57 31.94
C THR A 186 -38.28 33.40 30.73
N SER A 187 -39.27 32.79 30.05
CA SER A 187 -40.57 33.29 29.51
C SER A 187 -40.70 34.76 29.06
N SER A 188 -41.30 35.11 27.91
CA SER A 188 -42.69 34.81 27.50
C SER A 188 -43.00 35.53 26.16
N THR A 189 -43.91 34.96 25.35
CA THR A 189 -44.96 35.58 24.48
C THR A 189 -44.60 36.80 23.59
N THR A 190 -45.01 36.99 22.33
CA THR A 190 -46.19 36.56 21.54
C THR A 190 -45.97 37.07 20.10
N ALA A 191 -46.65 36.45 19.14
CA ALA A 191 -46.71 36.85 17.73
C ALA A 191 -47.44 38.19 17.50
N GLY A 192 -47.13 38.86 16.40
CA GLY A 192 -47.95 39.96 15.87
C GLY A 192 -47.22 40.81 14.83
N SER A 193 -47.41 40.47 13.55
CA SER A 193 -47.13 41.34 12.39
C SER A 193 -47.95 42.63 12.47
N GLU A 194 -47.37 43.76 12.06
CA GLU A 194 -47.98 44.62 11.03
C GLU A 194 -47.04 45.73 10.53
N VAL A 195 -47.33 46.12 9.30
CA VAL A 195 -46.62 46.95 8.32
C VAL A 195 -46.75 48.45 8.63
N SER A 196 -45.72 49.28 8.31
CA SER A 196 -45.85 50.46 7.41
C SER A 196 -44.63 51.41 7.37
N ILE A 197 -44.02 51.49 6.18
CA ILE A 197 -43.79 52.68 5.33
C ILE A 197 -43.15 53.94 5.95
N ALA A 198 -41.97 54.31 5.42
CA ALA A 198 -41.61 55.65 4.90
C ALA A 198 -40.15 55.61 4.35
N THR A 199 -39.94 55.53 3.03
CA THR A 199 -39.74 56.61 2.03
C THR A 199 -38.42 57.38 2.06
N SER A 200 -37.87 57.52 0.84
CA SER A 200 -36.90 58.50 0.31
C SER A 200 -35.42 58.32 0.69
N GLY A 201 -34.44 58.43 -0.20
CA GLY A 201 -34.43 58.79 -1.63
C GLY A 201 -33.02 59.24 -2.06
N ALA A 202 -32.72 59.09 -3.36
CA ALA A 202 -31.65 59.72 -4.17
C ALA A 202 -30.18 59.42 -3.77
N GLY A 203 -29.34 58.91 -4.67
CA GLY A 203 -28.67 59.66 -5.75
C GLY A 203 -27.27 60.05 -5.24
N ASP A 204 -26.14 59.95 -5.92
CA ASP A 204 -25.84 60.01 -7.35
C ASP A 204 -24.40 59.49 -7.55
N GLU A 205 -24.11 59.07 -8.78
CA GLU A 205 -22.76 58.78 -9.29
C GLU A 205 -21.98 60.10 -9.52
N PRO A 206 -20.64 60.08 -9.70
CA PRO A 206 -20.17 60.16 -11.09
C PRO A 206 -18.85 59.43 -11.41
N THR A 207 -18.77 59.12 -12.71
CA THR A 207 -17.65 58.84 -13.62
C THR A 207 -16.58 59.98 -13.62
N GLN A 208 -15.31 59.92 -14.08
CA GLN A 208 -14.68 59.25 -15.24
C GLN A 208 -13.14 59.53 -15.28
N SER A 209 -12.40 58.64 -15.96
CA SER A 209 -11.24 58.87 -16.87
C SER A 209 -9.82 59.23 -16.35
N GLY A 210 -8.78 58.64 -16.99
CA GLY A 210 -7.46 59.27 -17.15
C GLY A 210 -6.17 58.41 -17.15
N ALA A 211 -5.85 57.80 -18.30
CA ALA A 211 -4.54 57.63 -18.99
C ALA A 211 -3.16 57.38 -18.27
N SER A 212 -2.41 56.46 -18.90
CA SER A 212 -0.94 56.45 -19.19
C SER A 212 0.11 55.89 -18.17
N ALA A 213 1.00 55.05 -18.73
CA ALA A 213 2.21 54.43 -18.16
C ALA A 213 3.49 55.25 -18.55
N PRO A 214 4.75 54.75 -18.39
CA PRO A 214 5.48 54.21 -17.22
C PRO A 214 6.88 54.86 -17.03
N GLN A 215 7.52 54.80 -15.83
CA GLN A 215 8.99 54.60 -15.70
C GLN A 215 9.53 54.56 -14.25
N ALA A 216 10.49 53.64 -14.06
CA ALA A 216 11.70 53.68 -13.22
C ALA A 216 11.66 53.73 -11.67
N ALA A 217 12.40 52.79 -11.08
CA ALA A 217 12.84 52.61 -9.68
C ALA A 217 13.73 53.78 -9.15
N PRO A 218 14.17 53.88 -7.85
CA PRO A 218 14.32 52.81 -6.85
C PRO A 218 14.05 53.15 -5.34
N SER A 219 14.11 52.08 -4.53
CA SER A 219 14.57 51.97 -3.12
C SER A 219 13.67 52.33 -1.90
N SER A 220 13.81 51.41 -0.92
CA SER A 220 13.67 51.48 0.55
C SER A 220 12.30 51.42 1.27
N SER A 221 12.09 50.24 1.86
CA SER A 221 11.68 49.93 3.24
C SER A 221 10.32 50.33 3.84
N SER A 222 9.67 49.27 4.36
CA SER A 222 8.87 49.14 5.59
C SER A 222 7.35 49.32 5.53
N GLY A 223 6.65 48.26 5.97
CA GLY A 223 5.40 48.38 6.74
C GLY A 223 4.09 47.92 6.08
N GLY A 224 3.70 46.67 6.34
CA GLY A 224 2.34 46.37 6.85
C GLY A 224 1.17 46.07 5.90
N ALA A 225 0.75 44.81 5.95
CA ALA A 225 -0.64 44.28 5.88
C ALA A 225 -1.40 44.22 4.54
N GLY A 226 -1.95 43.03 4.24
CA GLY A 226 -3.14 42.88 3.38
C GLY A 226 -3.13 41.75 2.35
N THR A 227 -3.13 40.50 2.82
CA THR A 227 -4.01 39.39 2.37
C THR A 227 -4.22 39.12 0.86
N THR A 228 -3.67 38.00 0.35
CA THR A 228 -4.34 37.19 -0.69
C THR A 228 -4.08 35.69 -0.45
N THR A 229 -5.17 34.97 -0.30
CA THR A 229 -5.30 33.55 0.02
C THR A 229 -5.01 32.66 -1.20
N THR A 230 -3.94 31.87 -1.15
CA THR A 230 -3.82 30.62 -1.90
C THR A 230 -4.01 29.45 -0.94
N ALA A 231 -5.06 28.66 -1.20
CA ALA A 231 -5.45 27.50 -0.42
C ALA A 231 -4.37 26.40 -0.52
N ALA A 232 -3.66 26.20 0.59
CA ALA A 232 -2.79 25.06 0.82
C ALA A 232 -3.65 23.83 1.18
N ALA A 233 -3.48 22.75 0.42
CA ALA A 233 -4.05 21.44 0.74
C ALA A 233 -3.33 20.82 1.97
N PRO A 234 -4.04 20.07 2.83
CA PRO A 234 -3.52 19.67 4.13
C PRO A 234 -2.57 18.47 4.02
N ALA A 235 -1.45 18.54 4.73
CA ALA A 235 -0.54 17.43 4.98
C ALA A 235 -1.17 16.44 5.99
N PRO A 236 -1.00 15.12 5.83
CA PRO A 236 -1.39 14.17 6.86
C PRO A 236 -0.31 14.13 7.95
N SER A 237 -0.69 14.54 9.16
CA SER A 237 0.08 14.35 10.38
C SER A 237 0.03 12.87 10.81
N THR A 238 1.11 12.13 10.59
CA THR A 238 1.33 10.82 11.23
C THR A 238 2.03 11.04 12.56
N ALA A 239 1.31 10.83 13.66
CA ALA A 239 1.91 10.67 14.98
C ALA A 239 2.65 9.32 15.01
N ALA A 240 3.97 9.39 15.14
CA ALA A 240 4.80 8.25 15.51
C ALA A 240 4.59 7.99 17.01
N SER A 241 4.18 6.77 17.37
CA SER A 241 4.23 6.29 18.74
C SER A 241 5.28 5.20 18.80
N GLU A 242 6.42 5.55 19.38
CA GLU A 242 7.43 4.62 19.88
C GLU A 242 6.83 3.86 21.07
N ASN A 243 6.95 2.54 21.08
CA ASN A 243 6.92 1.79 22.33
C ASN A 243 7.83 0.56 22.24
N SER A 244 8.97 0.67 22.90
CA SER A 244 9.86 -0.43 23.27
C SER A 244 9.16 -1.33 24.28
N GLY A 245 9.16 -2.64 24.02
CA GLY A 245 8.63 -3.64 24.94
C GLY A 245 9.06 -5.04 24.51
N ALA A 246 10.23 -5.46 25.00
CA ALA A 246 10.75 -6.80 24.84
C ALA A 246 9.83 -7.83 25.51
N SER A 247 9.52 -8.92 24.78
CA SER A 247 9.14 -10.18 25.41
C SER A 247 9.69 -11.34 24.60
N THR A 248 10.63 -12.03 25.23
CA THR A 248 11.25 -13.29 24.84
C THR A 248 10.23 -14.43 24.78
N ALA A 249 10.17 -15.12 23.64
CA ALA A 249 9.76 -16.52 23.58
C ALA A 249 10.71 -17.25 22.63
N ALA A 250 11.73 -17.89 23.22
CA ALA A 250 12.53 -18.90 22.57
C ALA A 250 11.70 -20.18 22.50
N THR A 251 11.38 -20.66 21.30
CA THR A 251 10.87 -22.02 21.12
C THR A 251 11.45 -22.65 19.86
N GLY A 252 12.25 -23.68 20.09
CA GLY A 252 12.34 -24.93 19.31
C GLY A 252 12.53 -24.83 17.80
N GLY A 253 13.72 -25.21 17.33
CA GLY A 253 13.93 -25.55 15.94
C GLY A 253 13.03 -26.71 15.51
N SER A 254 12.05 -26.42 14.67
CA SER A 254 11.44 -27.42 13.80
C SER A 254 12.37 -27.60 12.60
N SER A 255 12.85 -28.84 12.44
CA SER A 255 13.44 -29.28 11.19
C SER A 255 12.37 -29.13 10.10
N GLU A 256 12.51 -28.11 9.24
CA GLU A 256 11.71 -27.97 8.02
C GLU A 256 12.01 -29.18 7.14
N THR A 257 11.19 -30.23 7.25
CA THR A 257 11.12 -31.26 6.24
C THR A 257 10.66 -30.58 4.95
N ALA A 258 11.54 -30.59 3.94
CA ALA A 258 11.29 -30.03 2.62
C ALA A 258 10.04 -30.69 2.01
N THR A 259 8.88 -30.05 2.15
CA THR A 259 7.71 -30.38 1.36
C THR A 259 8.01 -29.91 -0.06
N ASP A 260 8.08 -30.84 -1.01
CA ASP A 260 8.27 -30.58 -2.45
C ASP A 260 7.02 -29.93 -3.09
N GLU A 261 6.45 -28.93 -2.40
CA GLU A 261 5.28 -28.21 -2.84
C GLU A 261 5.72 -27.09 -3.80
N PRO A 262 5.13 -27.01 -5.00
CA PRO A 262 5.47 -25.98 -5.97
C PRO A 262 5.02 -24.60 -5.46
N ILE A 263 5.95 -23.65 -5.45
CA ILE A 263 5.72 -22.26 -5.09
C ILE A 263 5.31 -21.50 -6.37
N CYS A 264 4.30 -20.65 -6.30
CA CYS A 264 3.87 -19.90 -7.47
C CYS A 264 4.89 -18.83 -7.89
N SER A 265 4.92 -18.53 -9.19
CA SER A 265 5.65 -17.37 -9.69
C SER A 265 5.02 -16.09 -9.16
N ASN A 266 5.83 -15.09 -8.83
CA ASN A 266 5.32 -13.82 -8.33
C ASN A 266 4.38 -13.12 -9.33
N LEU A 267 4.64 -13.27 -10.64
CA LEU A 267 3.83 -12.67 -11.71
C LEU A 267 2.40 -13.24 -11.75
N GLU A 268 2.20 -14.39 -11.12
CA GLU A 268 0.94 -15.12 -11.04
C GLU A 268 0.41 -15.19 -9.58
N SER A 269 0.90 -14.32 -8.70
CA SER A 269 0.54 -14.31 -7.28
C SER A 269 -0.45 -13.18 -6.96
N PHE A 270 -1.60 -13.53 -6.38
CA PHE A 270 -2.55 -12.55 -5.88
C PHE A 270 -1.97 -11.71 -4.73
N LYS A 271 -1.17 -12.31 -3.85
CA LYS A 271 -0.52 -11.60 -2.74
C LYS A 271 0.49 -10.58 -3.23
N THR A 272 1.24 -10.90 -4.28
CA THR A 272 2.18 -9.95 -4.88
C THR A 272 1.41 -8.75 -5.44
N ILE A 273 0.27 -8.99 -6.11
CA ILE A 273 -0.58 -7.93 -6.66
C ILE A 273 -1.22 -7.09 -5.56
N SER A 274 -1.61 -7.68 -4.42
CA SER A 274 -2.26 -6.97 -3.32
C SER A 274 -1.35 -5.94 -2.62
N GLU A 275 -0.03 -6.09 -2.71
CA GLU A 275 0.96 -5.13 -2.18
C GLU A 275 1.23 -3.93 -3.12
N LEU A 276 0.97 -4.08 -4.43
CA LEU A 276 1.29 -3.06 -5.44
C LEU A 276 0.59 -1.70 -5.20
N PRO A 277 -0.69 -1.62 -4.81
CA PRO A 277 -1.37 -0.34 -4.70
C PRO A 277 -0.73 0.62 -3.69
N LEU A 278 -0.26 0.10 -2.55
CA LEU A 278 0.43 0.92 -1.55
C LEU A 278 1.78 1.45 -2.07
N ILE A 279 2.51 0.61 -2.81
CA ILE A 279 3.78 0.99 -3.43
C ILE A 279 3.56 2.04 -4.51
N ILE A 280 2.55 1.88 -5.38
CA ILE A 280 2.19 2.87 -6.40
C ILE A 280 1.83 4.20 -5.75
N MET A 281 1.04 4.19 -4.67
CA MET A 281 0.71 5.41 -3.94
C MET A 281 1.97 6.13 -3.42
N LEU A 282 2.92 5.39 -2.85
CA LEU A 282 4.22 5.95 -2.45
C LEU A 282 4.99 6.52 -3.65
N LEU A 283 5.06 5.77 -4.76
CA LEU A 283 5.78 6.19 -5.96
C LEU A 283 5.19 7.48 -6.55
N PHE A 284 3.86 7.63 -6.58
CA PHE A 284 3.23 8.87 -7.03
C PHE A 284 3.43 10.04 -6.08
N GLN A 285 3.53 9.80 -4.77
CA GLN A 285 3.93 10.84 -3.82
C GLN A 285 5.38 11.29 -4.02
N CYS A 286 6.28 10.36 -4.36
CA CYS A 286 7.69 10.65 -4.59
C CYS A 286 7.98 11.22 -5.99
N TYR A 287 7.20 10.81 -7.00
CA TYR A 287 7.43 11.08 -8.42
C TYR A 287 6.10 11.42 -9.13
N PRO A 288 5.48 12.58 -8.81
CA PRO A 288 4.13 12.92 -9.28
C PRO A 288 4.01 13.04 -10.81
N SER A 289 5.12 13.24 -11.53
CA SER A 289 5.12 13.32 -13.00
C SER A 289 4.60 12.05 -13.69
N TYR A 290 4.64 10.89 -13.02
CA TYR A 290 4.15 9.63 -13.61
C TYR A 290 2.63 9.48 -13.54
N ILE A 291 1.94 10.30 -12.76
CA ILE A 291 0.48 10.19 -12.56
C ILE A 291 -0.25 10.39 -13.88
N GLU A 292 0.03 11.48 -14.59
CA GLU A 292 -0.69 11.88 -15.81
C GLU A 292 -0.52 10.86 -16.95
N SER A 293 0.65 10.24 -17.07
CA SER A 293 0.92 9.25 -18.12
C SER A 293 0.40 7.86 -17.76
N TYR A 294 0.41 7.48 -16.49
CA TYR A 294 0.21 6.09 -16.07
C TYR A 294 -1.21 5.79 -15.58
N ILE A 295 -1.85 6.71 -14.87
CA ILE A 295 -3.22 6.53 -14.34
C ILE A 295 -4.25 6.24 -15.45
N PRO A 296 -4.26 6.93 -16.61
CA PRO A 296 -5.21 6.63 -17.69
C PRO A 296 -5.12 5.20 -18.23
N VAL A 297 -3.94 4.58 -18.17
CA VAL A 297 -3.72 3.19 -18.60
C VAL A 297 -4.03 2.20 -17.48
N LEU A 298 -3.69 2.54 -16.23
CA LEU A 298 -3.87 1.66 -15.09
C LEU A 298 -5.34 1.51 -14.66
N VAL A 299 -6.13 2.59 -14.71
CA VAL A 299 -7.53 2.59 -14.25
C VAL A 299 -8.38 1.53 -14.96
N PRO A 300 -8.40 1.42 -16.30
CA PRO A 300 -9.14 0.36 -16.98
C PRO A 300 -8.73 -1.05 -16.55
N LEU A 301 -7.43 -1.28 -16.29
CA LEU A 301 -6.92 -2.57 -15.84
C LEU A 301 -7.41 -2.91 -14.43
N MET A 302 -7.38 -1.95 -13.51
CA MET A 302 -7.93 -2.11 -12.16
C MET A 302 -9.44 -2.34 -12.18
N MET A 303 -10.17 -1.64 -13.04
CA MET A 303 -11.61 -1.86 -13.19
C MET A 303 -11.93 -3.24 -13.76
N SER A 304 -11.14 -3.71 -14.73
CA SER A 304 -11.23 -5.09 -15.22
C SER A 304 -10.93 -6.10 -14.10
N ALA A 305 -9.93 -5.84 -13.26
CA ALA A 305 -9.59 -6.68 -12.12
C ALA A 305 -10.72 -6.78 -11.08
N LEU A 306 -11.37 -5.66 -10.76
CA LEU A 306 -12.52 -5.62 -9.85
C LEU A 306 -13.76 -6.33 -10.39
N ALA A 307 -13.90 -6.39 -11.72
CA ALA A 307 -15.00 -7.08 -12.38
C ALA A 307 -14.84 -8.60 -12.39
N LEU A 308 -13.63 -9.13 -12.18
CA LEU A 308 -13.37 -10.57 -12.18
C LEU A 308 -14.16 -11.28 -11.08
N ARG A 309 -14.56 -12.51 -11.37
CA ARG A 309 -15.23 -13.42 -10.43
C ARG A 309 -14.53 -14.77 -10.48
N ALA A 310 -14.24 -15.30 -9.31
CA ALA A 310 -13.72 -16.65 -9.18
C ALA A 310 -14.82 -17.66 -9.56
N PRO A 311 -14.45 -18.90 -9.96
CA PRO A 311 -15.42 -19.99 -10.14
C PRO A 311 -16.22 -20.26 -8.86
N ASP A 312 -17.47 -20.68 -8.99
CA ASP A 312 -18.36 -20.93 -7.84
C ASP A 312 -17.82 -21.99 -6.86
N THR A 313 -16.99 -22.91 -7.35
CA THR A 313 -16.33 -23.93 -6.52
C THR A 313 -15.09 -23.43 -5.78
N ALA A 314 -14.54 -22.27 -6.16
CA ALA A 314 -13.23 -21.82 -5.68
C ALA A 314 -13.18 -21.62 -4.16
N ALA A 315 -14.26 -21.14 -3.54
CA ALA A 315 -14.34 -20.95 -2.10
C ALA A 315 -14.22 -22.26 -1.31
N THR A 316 -14.64 -23.39 -1.90
CA THR A 316 -14.58 -24.72 -1.26
C THR A 316 -13.36 -25.51 -1.69
N THR A 317 -12.97 -25.43 -2.97
CA THR A 317 -11.82 -26.18 -3.51
C THR A 317 -10.49 -25.51 -3.22
N HIS A 318 -10.42 -24.19 -3.15
CA HIS A 318 -9.17 -23.43 -2.97
C HIS A 318 -9.35 -22.28 -1.97
N PRO A 319 -9.79 -22.55 -0.73
CA PRO A 319 -10.16 -21.51 0.23
C PRO A 319 -9.06 -20.47 0.49
N SER A 320 -7.78 -20.88 0.55
CA SER A 320 -6.66 -19.94 0.75
C SER A 320 -6.50 -19.01 -0.44
N ARG A 321 -6.37 -19.57 -1.65
CA ARG A 321 -6.23 -18.78 -2.88
C ARG A 321 -7.46 -17.92 -3.17
N TYR A 322 -8.65 -18.37 -2.78
CA TYR A 322 -9.87 -17.61 -2.91
C TYR A 322 -9.83 -16.34 -2.04
N LEU A 323 -9.38 -16.45 -0.79
CA LEU A 323 -9.19 -15.29 0.09
C LEU A 323 -8.10 -14.36 -0.43
N ASP A 324 -6.97 -14.90 -0.92
CA ASP A 324 -5.90 -14.08 -1.52
C ASP A 324 -6.39 -13.31 -2.76
N PHE A 325 -7.24 -13.95 -3.59
CA PHE A 325 -7.86 -13.30 -4.75
C PHE A 325 -8.78 -12.15 -4.34
N LEU A 326 -9.64 -12.37 -3.34
CA LEU A 326 -10.51 -11.31 -2.85
C LEU A 326 -9.72 -10.17 -2.20
N ASP A 327 -8.67 -10.47 -1.41
CA ASP A 327 -7.80 -9.44 -0.83
C ASP A 327 -7.14 -8.60 -1.93
N CYS A 328 -6.62 -9.23 -2.98
CA CYS A 328 -6.12 -8.53 -4.17
C CYS A 328 -7.16 -7.56 -4.78
N GLN A 329 -8.43 -7.98 -4.91
CA GLN A 329 -9.49 -7.10 -5.37
C GLN A 329 -9.79 -5.96 -4.37
N VAL A 330 -9.79 -6.24 -3.07
CA VAL A 330 -10.07 -5.23 -2.03
C VAL A 330 -8.95 -4.19 -1.91
N LYS A 331 -7.67 -4.58 -2.03
CA LYS A 331 -6.55 -3.63 -2.12
C LYS A 331 -6.61 -2.79 -3.39
N THR A 332 -7.00 -3.39 -4.51
CA THR A 332 -7.25 -2.67 -5.77
C THR A 332 -8.40 -1.66 -5.61
N LEU A 333 -9.51 -2.08 -4.98
CA LEU A 333 -10.66 -1.20 -4.71
C LEU A 333 -10.25 -0.04 -3.80
N SER A 334 -9.49 -0.32 -2.75
CA SER A 334 -8.98 0.69 -1.82
C SER A 334 -8.21 1.78 -2.56
N PHE A 335 -7.36 1.40 -3.52
CA PHE A 335 -6.62 2.35 -4.33
C PHE A 335 -7.51 3.09 -5.35
N VAL A 336 -8.49 2.42 -5.93
CA VAL A 336 -9.55 3.09 -6.72
C VAL A 336 -10.25 4.18 -5.90
N THR A 337 -10.57 3.92 -4.62
CA THR A 337 -11.20 4.94 -3.76
C THR A 337 -10.30 6.16 -3.51
N TYR A 338 -8.98 5.96 -3.45
CA TYR A 338 -8.02 7.05 -3.38
C TYR A 338 -8.07 7.93 -4.65
N LEU A 339 -8.15 7.30 -5.83
CA LEU A 339 -8.25 8.01 -7.11
C LEU A 339 -9.56 8.76 -7.31
N LEU A 340 -10.65 8.38 -6.63
CA LEU A 340 -11.92 9.13 -6.71
C LEU A 340 -11.78 10.59 -6.26
N ARG A 341 -10.82 10.89 -5.38
CA ARG A 341 -10.58 12.26 -4.89
C ARG A 341 -9.65 13.06 -5.81
N GLY A 342 -8.62 12.42 -6.38
CA GLY A 342 -7.60 13.09 -7.18
C GLY A 342 -7.85 13.10 -8.69
N CYS A 343 -8.62 12.14 -9.20
CA CYS A 343 -8.82 11.89 -10.63
C CYS A 343 -10.31 11.70 -10.99
N ALA A 344 -11.21 12.42 -10.31
CA ALA A 344 -12.66 12.22 -10.41
C ALA A 344 -13.20 12.19 -11.84
N ASN A 345 -12.74 13.09 -12.72
CA ASN A 345 -13.20 13.16 -14.11
C ASN A 345 -12.90 11.87 -14.90
N LEU A 346 -11.71 11.30 -14.71
CA LEU A 346 -11.31 10.05 -15.34
C LEU A 346 -12.06 8.84 -14.77
N MET A 347 -12.39 8.88 -13.48
CA MET A 347 -13.11 7.80 -12.80
C MET A 347 -14.61 7.82 -13.09
N ARG A 348 -15.18 8.96 -13.50
CA ARG A 348 -16.63 9.17 -13.68
C ARG A 348 -17.31 8.11 -14.57
N PRO A 349 -16.75 7.68 -15.71
CA PRO A 349 -17.36 6.64 -16.55
C PRO A 349 -17.51 5.29 -15.85
N PHE A 350 -16.73 5.04 -14.80
CA PHE A 350 -16.72 3.78 -14.06
C PHE A 350 -17.61 3.82 -12.80
N GLN A 351 -18.35 4.90 -12.57
CA GLN A 351 -19.09 5.10 -11.31
C GLN A 351 -19.94 3.90 -10.91
N ASP A 352 -20.81 3.44 -11.81
CA ASP A 352 -21.76 2.39 -11.50
C ASP A 352 -21.05 1.05 -11.32
N ALA A 353 -20.03 0.79 -12.16
CA ALA A 353 -19.18 -0.40 -12.04
C ALA A 353 -18.39 -0.45 -10.73
N ILE A 354 -17.92 0.68 -10.19
CA ILE A 354 -17.22 0.73 -8.89
C ILE A 354 -18.16 0.31 -7.77
N CYS A 355 -19.36 0.89 -7.74
CA CYS A 355 -20.38 0.57 -6.73
C CYS A 355 -20.85 -0.88 -6.86
N GLU A 356 -21.19 -1.34 -8.06
CA GLU A 356 -21.60 -2.72 -8.33
C GLU A 356 -20.53 -3.72 -7.89
N ASN A 357 -19.26 -3.51 -8.26
CA ASN A 357 -18.19 -4.42 -7.87
C ASN A 357 -17.91 -4.40 -6.35
N THR A 358 -18.12 -3.26 -5.68
CA THR A 358 -18.04 -3.18 -4.21
C THR A 358 -19.08 -4.10 -3.55
N VAL A 359 -20.34 -4.05 -4.02
CA VAL A 359 -21.41 -4.89 -3.45
C VAL A 359 -21.19 -6.37 -3.79
N LYS A 360 -20.78 -6.69 -5.02
CA LYS A 360 -20.44 -8.07 -5.38
C LYS A 360 -19.26 -8.62 -4.56
N LEU A 361 -18.31 -7.78 -4.14
CA LEU A 361 -17.25 -8.19 -3.21
C LEU A 361 -17.80 -8.49 -1.82
N LEU A 362 -18.77 -7.70 -1.30
CA LEU A 362 -19.45 -8.01 -0.03
C LEU A 362 -20.15 -9.37 -0.10
N VAL A 363 -20.88 -9.65 -1.19
CA VAL A 363 -21.56 -10.93 -1.41
C VAL A 363 -20.58 -12.09 -1.51
N ALA A 364 -19.46 -11.91 -2.22
CA ALA A 364 -18.45 -12.95 -2.41
C ALA A 364 -17.61 -13.22 -1.14
N CYS A 365 -17.55 -12.26 -0.21
CA CYS A 365 -16.73 -12.35 0.99
C CYS A 365 -17.30 -13.38 1.98
N PRO A 366 -16.54 -14.44 2.35
CA PRO A 366 -16.97 -15.40 3.37
C PRO A 366 -17.32 -14.71 4.69
N LYS A 367 -18.29 -15.26 5.42
CA LYS A 367 -18.82 -14.68 6.68
C LYS A 367 -17.78 -14.63 7.80
N ASP A 368 -16.81 -15.54 7.78
CA ASP A 368 -15.70 -15.63 8.73
C ASP A 368 -14.49 -14.75 8.35
N ALA A 369 -14.48 -14.16 7.14
CA ALA A 369 -13.41 -13.28 6.66
C ALA A 369 -13.56 -11.82 7.15
N PHE A 370 -13.61 -11.62 8.47
CA PHE A 370 -13.91 -10.33 9.10
C PHE A 370 -12.99 -9.18 8.67
N VAL A 371 -11.70 -9.44 8.50
CA VAL A 371 -10.71 -8.41 8.12
C VAL A 371 -11.00 -7.90 6.72
N LEU A 372 -11.24 -8.81 5.78
CA LEU A 372 -11.54 -8.49 4.38
C LEU A 372 -12.85 -7.71 4.28
N ARG A 373 -13.90 -8.18 4.98
CA ARG A 373 -15.20 -7.52 5.06
C ARG A 373 -15.11 -6.10 5.61
N LYS A 374 -14.36 -5.90 6.70
CA LYS A 374 -14.06 -4.58 7.26
C LYS A 374 -13.42 -3.67 6.22
N ASP A 375 -12.42 -4.16 5.49
CA ASP A 375 -11.73 -3.37 4.46
C ASP A 375 -12.67 -2.99 3.30
N ILE A 376 -13.59 -3.88 2.89
CA ILE A 376 -14.64 -3.55 1.91
C ILE A 376 -15.55 -2.43 2.44
N PHE A 377 -15.98 -2.49 3.70
CA PHE A 377 -16.80 -1.41 4.30
C PHE A 377 -16.06 -0.08 4.40
N VAL A 378 -14.75 -0.09 4.69
CA VAL A 378 -13.92 1.12 4.66
C VAL A 378 -13.90 1.72 3.25
N ALA A 379 -13.71 0.90 2.22
CA ALA A 379 -13.78 1.35 0.83
C ALA A 379 -15.17 1.89 0.47
N ALA A 380 -16.25 1.18 0.83
CA ALA A 380 -17.63 1.61 0.61
C ALA A 380 -17.90 2.98 1.26
N ARG A 381 -17.46 3.18 2.51
CA ARG A 381 -17.57 4.47 3.21
C ARG A 381 -16.85 5.58 2.44
N HIS A 382 -15.65 5.31 1.91
CA HIS A 382 -14.93 6.29 1.11
C HIS A 382 -15.66 6.63 -0.19
N ILE A 383 -16.26 5.66 -0.88
CA ILE A 383 -17.07 5.91 -2.08
C ILE A 383 -18.31 6.75 -1.74
N ILE A 384 -19.03 6.39 -0.66
CA ILE A 384 -20.22 7.11 -0.19
C ILE A 384 -19.91 8.58 0.14
N SER A 385 -18.70 8.84 0.63
CA SER A 385 -18.22 10.20 0.96
C SER A 385 -17.92 11.06 -0.29
N THR A 386 -18.16 10.56 -1.50
CA THR A 386 -17.94 11.27 -2.77
C THR A 386 -19.22 11.35 -3.60
N ASP A 387 -19.17 12.04 -4.73
CA ASP A 387 -20.29 12.10 -5.69
C ASP A 387 -20.49 10.83 -6.52
N PHE A 388 -19.67 9.79 -6.26
CA PHE A 388 -19.83 8.46 -6.83
C PHE A 388 -20.90 7.63 -6.11
N ARG A 389 -21.36 8.08 -4.91
CA ARG A 389 -22.38 7.39 -4.10
C ARG A 389 -23.67 7.05 -4.86
N ARG A 390 -24.00 7.79 -5.92
CA ARG A 390 -25.17 7.56 -6.76
C ARG A 390 -25.14 6.19 -7.46
N GLY A 391 -23.96 5.62 -7.70
CA GLY A 391 -23.83 4.27 -8.26
C GLY A 391 -24.37 3.17 -7.35
N PHE A 392 -24.50 3.42 -6.03
CA PHE A 392 -25.10 2.44 -5.11
C PHE A 392 -26.62 2.35 -5.21
N TYR A 393 -27.30 3.29 -5.86
CA TYR A 393 -28.77 3.26 -5.94
C TYR A 393 -29.29 2.01 -6.65
N ALA A 394 -28.61 1.56 -7.71
CA ALA A 394 -28.94 0.31 -8.40
C ALA A 394 -28.64 -0.96 -7.57
N GLN A 395 -27.92 -0.82 -6.44
CA GLN A 395 -27.51 -1.93 -5.57
C GLN A 395 -28.23 -1.92 -4.22
N LEU A 396 -29.17 -0.98 -4.01
CA LEU A 396 -29.77 -0.74 -2.70
C LEU A 396 -30.56 -1.95 -2.19
N GLU A 397 -31.30 -2.64 -3.08
CA GLU A 397 -32.04 -3.85 -2.71
C GLU A 397 -31.12 -4.94 -2.16
N LEU A 398 -29.96 -5.14 -2.78
CA LEU A 398 -28.98 -6.13 -2.34
C LEU A 398 -28.30 -5.71 -1.03
N LEU A 399 -28.08 -4.41 -0.83
CA LEU A 399 -27.54 -3.86 0.43
C LEU A 399 -28.55 -3.86 1.58
N MET A 400 -29.85 -3.97 1.31
CA MET A 400 -30.87 -4.15 2.34
C MET A 400 -30.98 -5.60 2.83
N ASN A 401 -30.26 -6.54 2.21
CA ASN A 401 -30.20 -7.92 2.67
C ASN A 401 -29.14 -8.06 3.79
N ASP A 402 -29.58 -8.41 4.99
CA ASP A 402 -28.73 -8.60 6.16
C ASP A 402 -27.60 -9.63 5.92
N ASP A 403 -27.83 -10.66 5.10
CA ASP A 403 -26.79 -11.65 4.77
C ASP A 403 -25.60 -11.06 3.99
N VAL A 404 -25.81 -9.93 3.31
CA VAL A 404 -24.75 -9.21 2.58
C VAL A 404 -23.96 -8.30 3.51
N LEU A 405 -24.57 -7.86 4.61
CA LEU A 405 -23.96 -6.93 5.57
C LEU A 405 -23.29 -7.63 6.75
N ILE A 406 -23.73 -8.84 7.11
CA ILE A 406 -23.27 -9.62 8.28
C ILE A 406 -22.13 -10.57 7.93
#